data_AF-A0A7X8S4Y7-F1
#
_entry.id   AF-A0A7X8S4Y7-F1
#
_cell.length_a   1.000
_cell.length_b   1.000
_cell.length_c   1.000
_cell.angle_alpha   90.00
_cell.angle_beta   90.00
_cell.angle_gamma   90.00
#
_symmetry.space_group_name_H-M   'P 1'
#
loop_
_entity.id
_entity.type
_entity.pdbx_description
1 polymer ?
#
loop_
_entity_poly.entity_id
_entity_poly.type
_entity_poly.pdbx_seq_one_letter_code
_entity_poly.pdbx_strand_id
1 'polypeptide(L)'
;MAHCYYHALSSVRKWGGTVDDYLPLHQWFDQSKAILADPRHRALRHHAEGIFMLEVIFGETLVNADGRLVPVRLVGEQHVREDLGAIPSFADWARLITPQAWMLRGNPLDRVEGLTIDMPAPGEAVASRSAPPAGGAVRTVI
;
A
#
# COMPACT_ATOMS: atom_id res chain seq x y z
N MET A 1 -8.49 9.31 -17.50
CA MET A 1 -7.26 9.58 -16.74
C MET A 1 -6.08 9.49 -17.68
N ALA A 2 -5.21 10.49 -17.72
CA ALA A 2 -4.06 10.46 -18.61
C ALA A 2 -3.10 9.34 -18.17
N HIS A 3 -2.51 8.63 -19.13
CA HIS A 3 -1.43 7.69 -18.85
C HIS A 3 -0.19 8.43 -18.33
N CYS A 4 0.63 7.82 -17.46
CA CYS A 4 1.81 8.45 -16.85
C CYS A 4 2.78 9.06 -17.88
N TYR A 5 2.81 8.50 -19.09
CA TYR A 5 3.56 9.03 -20.22
C TYR A 5 3.25 10.50 -20.52
N TYR A 6 1.98 10.91 -20.47
CA TYR A 6 1.61 12.30 -20.75
C TYR A 6 2.03 13.26 -19.64
N HIS A 7 2.05 12.80 -18.38
CA HIS A 7 2.63 13.56 -17.27
C HIS A 7 4.15 13.70 -17.44
N ALA A 8 4.84 12.63 -17.85
CA ALA A 8 6.27 12.70 -18.14
C ALA A 8 6.58 13.68 -19.28
N LEU A 9 5.78 13.69 -20.36
CA LEU A 9 5.87 14.71 -21.41
C LEU A 9 5.60 16.13 -20.88
N SER A 10 4.72 16.28 -19.89
CA SER A 10 4.49 17.56 -19.21
C SER A 10 5.70 17.99 -18.40
N SER A 11 6.34 17.07 -17.70
CA SER A 11 7.58 17.30 -16.96
C SER A 11 8.73 17.66 -17.89
N VAL A 12 8.90 16.98 -19.04
CA VAL A 12 9.87 17.35 -20.08
C VAL A 12 9.64 18.79 -20.55
N ARG A 13 8.39 19.16 -20.86
CA ARG A 13 8.05 20.54 -21.28
C ARG A 13 8.39 21.59 -20.22
N LYS A 14 8.28 21.25 -18.94
CA LYS A 14 8.50 22.19 -17.82
C LYS A 14 9.97 22.26 -17.40
N TRP A 15 10.67 21.13 -17.34
CA TRP A 15 11.96 21.00 -16.69
C TRP A 15 13.12 20.69 -17.67
N GLY A 16 12.82 20.30 -18.91
CA GLY A 16 13.80 19.78 -19.88
C GLY A 16 14.03 18.27 -19.71
N GLY A 17 15.08 17.74 -20.33
CA GLY A 17 15.46 16.33 -20.28
C GLY A 17 14.59 15.45 -21.18
N THR A 18 14.43 14.19 -20.78
CA THR A 18 13.73 13.15 -21.53
C THR A 18 12.58 12.55 -20.73
N VAL A 19 11.71 11.78 -21.39
CA VAL A 19 10.60 11.09 -20.72
C VAL A 19 11.11 10.13 -19.65
N ASP A 20 12.24 9.46 -19.90
CA ASP A 20 12.80 8.45 -19.00
C ASP A 20 13.25 9.04 -17.65
N ASP A 21 13.59 10.33 -17.62
CA ASP A 21 13.95 11.05 -16.39
C ASP A 21 12.76 11.14 -15.40
N TYR A 22 11.52 11.19 -15.91
CA TYR A 22 10.32 11.51 -15.10
C TYR A 22 9.27 10.40 -15.07
N LEU A 23 9.28 9.49 -16.05
CA LEU A 23 8.29 8.42 -16.14
C LEU A 23 8.23 7.56 -14.86
N PRO A 24 9.36 7.15 -14.24
CA PRO A 24 9.32 6.39 -12.99
C PRO A 24 8.61 7.12 -11.85
N LEU A 25 8.81 8.44 -11.74
CA LEU A 25 8.18 9.26 -10.70
C LEU A 25 6.65 9.28 -10.88
N HIS A 26 6.17 9.47 -12.12
CA HIS A 26 4.73 9.46 -12.40
C HIS A 26 4.10 8.07 -12.30
N GLN A 27 4.81 7.02 -12.71
CA GLN A 27 4.36 5.64 -12.52
C GLN A 27 4.21 5.30 -11.05
N TRP A 28 5.07 5.82 -10.18
CA TRP A 28 4.98 5.56 -8.76
C TRP A 28 3.65 6.05 -8.14
N PHE A 29 3.17 7.24 -8.50
CA PHE A 29 1.85 7.70 -8.05
C PHE A 29 0.73 6.79 -8.54
N ASP A 30 0.79 6.42 -9.82
CA ASP A 30 -0.26 5.66 -10.52
C ASP A 30 -0.22 4.15 -10.29
N GLN A 31 0.86 3.60 -9.73
CA GLN A 31 0.98 2.18 -9.42
C GLN A 31 -0.14 1.70 -8.46
N SER A 32 -0.72 2.62 -7.68
CA SER A 32 -1.91 2.38 -6.87
C SER A 32 -3.11 1.85 -7.69
N LYS A 33 -3.13 2.04 -9.02
CA LYS A 33 -4.09 1.42 -9.94
C LYS A 33 -4.07 -0.11 -9.94
N ALA A 34 -2.96 -0.72 -9.53
CA ALA A 34 -2.87 -2.16 -9.34
C ALA A 34 -3.76 -2.67 -8.19
N ILE A 35 -4.17 -1.77 -7.28
CA ILE A 35 -5.07 -2.07 -6.15
C ILE A 35 -6.51 -1.65 -6.49
N LEU A 36 -6.69 -0.46 -7.06
CA LEU A 36 -8.00 0.09 -7.44
C LEU A 36 -7.92 0.74 -8.83
N ALA A 37 -8.63 0.23 -9.83
CA ALA A 37 -8.60 0.77 -11.20
C ALA A 37 -9.53 1.98 -11.42
N ASP A 38 -9.92 2.69 -10.37
CA ASP A 38 -10.83 3.83 -10.39
C ASP A 38 -10.27 5.02 -9.59
N PRO A 39 -10.83 6.24 -9.68
CA PRO A 39 -10.23 7.44 -9.10
C PRO A 39 -9.93 7.38 -7.59
N ARG A 40 -10.51 6.45 -6.83
CA ARG A 40 -10.19 6.24 -5.41
C ARG A 40 -8.75 5.80 -5.17
N HIS A 41 -8.06 5.22 -6.15
CA HIS A 41 -6.64 4.86 -6.04
C HIS A 41 -5.77 6.06 -5.67
N ARG A 42 -6.20 7.26 -6.09
CA ARG A 42 -5.52 8.52 -5.82
C ARG A 42 -5.38 8.80 -4.32
N ALA A 43 -6.31 8.32 -3.50
CA ALA A 43 -6.26 8.46 -2.05
C ALA A 43 -5.00 7.85 -1.41
N LEU A 44 -4.34 6.89 -2.08
CA LEU A 44 -3.15 6.22 -1.54
C LEU A 44 -1.89 7.09 -1.64
N ARG A 45 -1.75 7.91 -2.69
CA ARG A 45 -0.49 8.63 -2.98
C ARG A 45 -0.64 10.06 -3.51
N HIS A 46 -1.81 10.47 -3.98
CA HIS A 46 -2.03 11.80 -4.57
C HIS A 46 -2.44 12.83 -3.50
N HIS A 47 -1.61 12.99 -2.48
CA HIS A 47 -1.78 13.95 -1.39
C HIS A 47 -0.41 14.42 -0.88
N ALA A 48 -0.39 15.40 0.01
CA ALA A 48 0.84 16.01 0.53
C ALA A 48 1.89 14.99 1.01
N GLU A 49 1.54 14.05 1.88
CA GLU A 49 2.48 13.01 2.35
C GLU A 49 2.97 12.09 1.24
N GLY A 50 2.11 11.71 0.27
CA GLY A 50 2.57 10.92 -0.89
C GLY A 50 3.60 11.67 -1.73
N ILE A 51 3.48 12.99 -1.88
CA ILE A 51 4.50 13.81 -2.55
C ILE A 51 5.82 13.78 -1.78
N PHE A 52 5.81 13.84 -0.45
CA PHE A 52 7.02 13.70 0.36
C PHE A 52 7.62 12.28 0.27
N MET A 53 6.80 11.25 0.23
CA MET A 53 7.26 9.87 0.09
C MET A 53 7.96 9.64 -1.26
N LEU A 54 7.63 10.41 -2.29
CA LEU A 54 8.35 10.40 -3.56
C LEU A 54 9.84 10.76 -3.36
N GLU A 55 10.17 11.77 -2.54
CA GLU A 55 11.56 12.16 -2.25
C GLU A 55 12.32 11.05 -1.53
N VAL A 56 11.66 10.35 -0.59
CA VAL A 56 12.27 9.23 0.14
C VAL A 56 12.69 8.10 -0.80
N ILE A 57 11.95 7.91 -1.89
CA ILE A 57 12.16 6.80 -2.83
C ILE A 57 13.12 7.17 -3.96
N PHE A 58 13.02 8.40 -4.50
CA PHE A 58 13.76 8.82 -5.68
C PHE A 58 14.86 9.85 -5.38
N GLY A 59 15.02 10.27 -4.13
CA GLY A 59 15.91 11.34 -3.71
C GLY A 59 15.21 12.71 -3.73
N GLU A 60 15.81 13.70 -3.05
CA GLU A 60 15.28 15.07 -2.98
C GLU A 60 15.32 15.78 -4.34
N THR A 61 16.34 15.47 -5.13
CA THR A 61 16.59 16.02 -6.46
C THR A 61 17.07 14.94 -7.42
N LEU A 62 16.79 15.12 -8.71
CA LEU A 62 17.40 14.36 -9.80
C LEU A 62 18.21 15.27 -10.71
N VAL A 63 19.21 14.72 -11.41
CA VAL A 63 19.85 15.39 -12.54
C VAL A 63 19.29 14.77 -13.82
N ASN A 64 18.59 15.55 -14.63
CA ASN A 64 17.99 15.05 -15.86
C ASN A 64 19.01 14.95 -17.01
N ALA A 65 18.61 14.41 -18.15
CA ALA A 65 19.48 14.24 -19.32
C ALA A 65 20.07 15.55 -19.89
N ASP A 66 19.46 16.71 -19.61
CA ASP A 66 19.99 18.03 -19.98
C ASP A 66 21.01 18.57 -18.95
N GLY A 67 21.36 17.77 -17.93
CA GLY A 67 22.26 18.17 -16.84
C GLY A 67 21.64 19.11 -15.81
N ARG A 68 20.30 19.25 -15.79
CA ARG A 68 19.61 20.14 -14.86
C ARG A 68 19.27 19.42 -13.56
N LEU A 69 19.55 20.08 -12.44
CA LEU A 69 19.11 19.65 -11.12
C LEU A 69 17.63 20.02 -10.93
N VAL A 70 16.77 19.01 -10.81
CA VAL A 70 15.31 19.16 -10.70
C VAL A 70 14.85 18.63 -9.33
N PRO A 71 14.13 19.42 -8.52
CA PRO A 71 13.56 18.93 -7.27
C PRO A 71 12.45 17.91 -7.52
N VAL A 72 12.61 16.69 -7.00
CA VAL A 72 11.67 15.58 -7.17
C VAL A 72 10.29 15.95 -6.63
N ARG A 73 10.24 16.66 -5.50
CA ARG A 73 9.01 17.18 -4.91
C ARG A 73 8.17 17.99 -5.88
N LEU A 74 8.79 18.88 -6.65
CA LEU A 74 8.08 19.78 -7.56
C LEU A 74 7.50 19.02 -8.76
N VAL A 75 8.12 17.91 -9.15
CA VAL A 75 7.57 16.96 -10.14
C VAL A 75 6.36 16.23 -9.56
N GLY A 76 6.44 15.79 -8.30
CA GLY A 76 5.30 15.18 -7.59
C GLY A 76 4.12 16.14 -7.40
N GLU A 77 4.38 17.37 -6.98
CA GLU A 77 3.36 18.41 -6.88
C GLU A 77 2.74 18.74 -8.24
N GLN A 78 3.53 18.76 -9.32
CA GLN A 78 3.02 18.93 -10.68
C GLN A 78 2.05 17.80 -11.03
N HIS A 79 2.46 16.54 -10.83
CA HIS A 79 1.62 15.37 -11.13
C HIS A 79 0.26 15.46 -10.43
N VAL A 80 0.27 15.70 -9.12
CA VAL A 80 -0.97 15.77 -8.32
C VAL A 80 -1.85 16.94 -8.75
N ARG A 81 -1.28 18.12 -9.05
CA ARG A 81 -2.06 19.27 -9.54
C ARG A 81 -2.64 19.04 -10.93
N GLU A 82 -1.93 18.39 -11.83
CA GLU A 82 -2.45 18.03 -13.16
C GLU A 82 -3.64 17.08 -13.08
N ASP A 83 -3.68 16.24 -12.04
CA ASP A 83 -4.71 15.23 -11.87
C ASP A 83 -5.92 15.67 -11.04
N LEU A 84 -5.71 16.52 -10.03
CA LEU A 84 -6.73 16.93 -9.05
C LEU A 84 -7.00 18.43 -9.02
N GLY A 85 -6.21 19.25 -9.72
CA GLY A 85 -6.30 20.71 -9.71
C GLY A 85 -5.72 21.38 -8.44
N ALA A 86 -5.60 20.66 -7.34
CA ALA A 86 -4.99 21.09 -6.08
C ALA A 86 -4.31 19.90 -5.39
N ILE A 87 -3.50 20.18 -4.36
CA ILE A 87 -2.87 19.13 -3.54
C ILE A 87 -3.72 18.93 -2.29
N PRO A 88 -4.43 17.79 -2.16
CA PRO A 88 -5.17 17.48 -0.94
C PRO A 88 -4.23 17.00 0.17
N SER A 89 -4.74 16.98 1.40
CA SER A 89 -4.15 16.23 2.50
C SER A 89 -4.66 14.79 2.51
N PHE A 90 -4.02 13.87 3.25
CA PHE A 90 -4.61 12.56 3.49
C PHE A 90 -5.93 12.66 4.28
N ALA A 91 -6.07 13.67 5.14
CA ALA A 91 -7.29 13.90 5.92
C ALA A 91 -8.52 14.16 5.02
N ASP A 92 -8.34 14.76 3.84
CA ASP A 92 -9.43 14.96 2.87
C ASP A 92 -10.03 13.66 2.35
N TRP A 93 -9.20 12.62 2.26
CA TRP A 93 -9.63 11.27 1.89
C TRP A 93 -10.15 10.51 3.11
N ALA A 94 -9.41 10.54 4.21
CA ALA A 94 -9.72 9.78 5.43
C ALA A 94 -11.07 10.16 6.04
N ARG A 95 -11.48 11.43 5.96
CA ARG A 95 -12.79 11.89 6.46
C ARG A 95 -14.00 11.26 5.75
N LEU A 96 -13.78 10.62 4.60
CA LEU A 96 -14.84 9.92 3.84
C LEU A 96 -14.88 8.41 4.13
N ILE A 97 -13.95 7.89 4.95
CA ILE A 97 -13.92 6.48 5.33
C ILE A 97 -14.83 6.27 6.54
N THR A 98 -15.87 5.44 6.40
CA THR A 98 -16.70 5.02 7.53
C THR A 98 -15.98 3.94 8.33
N PRO A 99 -15.59 4.19 9.60
CA PRO A 99 -14.89 3.19 10.40
C PRO A 99 -15.70 1.91 10.55
N GLN A 100 -15.05 0.77 10.36
CA GLN A 100 -15.64 -0.56 10.52
C GLN A 100 -15.16 -1.21 11.82
N ALA A 101 -15.92 -2.15 12.37
CA ALA A 101 -15.62 -2.78 13.67
C ALA A 101 -14.19 -3.34 13.77
N TRP A 102 -13.65 -3.89 12.68
CA TRP A 102 -12.29 -4.44 12.63
C TRP A 102 -11.19 -3.36 12.74
N MET A 103 -11.47 -2.12 12.34
CA MET A 103 -10.52 -0.99 12.44
C MET A 103 -10.40 -0.46 13.88
N LEU A 104 -11.45 -0.66 14.69
CA LEU A 104 -11.56 -0.13 16.05
C LEU A 104 -11.05 -1.10 17.11
N ARG A 105 -10.87 -2.37 16.75
CA ARG A 105 -10.48 -3.43 17.67
C ARG A 105 -8.99 -3.74 17.55
N GLY A 106 -8.23 -3.55 18.62
CA GLY A 106 -6.88 -4.08 18.74
C GLY A 106 -6.88 -5.59 18.98
N ASN A 107 -5.94 -6.32 18.40
CA ASN A 107 -5.78 -7.77 18.56
C ASN A 107 -4.42 -8.07 19.24
N PRO A 108 -4.38 -8.26 20.57
CA PRO A 108 -3.15 -8.61 21.28
C PRO A 108 -2.60 -9.95 20.79
N LEU A 109 -1.33 -9.97 20.37
CA LEU A 109 -0.66 -11.16 19.81
C LEU A 109 0.08 -11.98 20.87
N ASP A 110 0.32 -11.39 22.04
CA ASP A 110 1.00 -11.97 23.20
C ASP A 110 0.06 -12.73 24.14
N ARG A 111 -1.23 -12.83 23.75
CA ARG A 111 -2.19 -13.62 24.51
C ARG A 111 -1.85 -15.09 24.34
N VAL A 112 -1.36 -15.72 25.42
CA VAL A 112 -1.23 -17.17 25.49
C VAL A 112 -2.64 -17.74 25.41
N GLU A 113 -3.06 -18.18 24.22
CA GLU A 113 -4.21 -19.07 24.11
C GLU A 113 -3.87 -20.31 24.93
N GLY A 114 -4.67 -20.58 25.96
CA GLY A 114 -4.48 -21.74 26.80
C GLY A 114 -4.56 -22.99 25.93
N LEU A 115 -3.40 -23.59 25.63
CA LEU A 115 -3.34 -24.88 24.96
C LEU A 115 -3.86 -25.91 25.96
N THR A 116 -5.15 -26.23 25.89
CA THR A 116 -5.71 -27.37 26.63
C THR A 116 -5.20 -28.64 25.96
N ILE A 117 -4.09 -29.17 26.47
CA ILE A 117 -3.69 -30.54 26.16
C ILE A 117 -4.57 -31.46 27.00
N ASP A 118 -5.53 -32.13 26.35
CA ASP A 118 -6.25 -33.26 26.97
C ASP A 118 -5.24 -34.37 27.23
N MET A 119 -4.69 -34.39 28.44
CA MET A 119 -3.90 -35.51 28.92
C MET A 119 -4.86 -36.62 29.38
N PRO A 120 -4.75 -37.85 28.84
CA PRO A 120 -5.51 -38.97 29.39
C PRO A 120 -5.15 -39.18 30.86
N ALA A 121 -6.16 -39.53 31.67
CA ALA A 121 -5.98 -39.73 33.09
C ALA A 121 -4.94 -40.84 33.36
N PRO A 122 -4.14 -40.75 34.45
CA PRO A 122 -3.18 -41.79 34.78
C PRO A 122 -3.94 -43.10 35.06
N GLY A 123 -3.88 -44.05 34.14
CA GLY A 123 -4.53 -45.35 34.29
C GLY A 123 -5.22 -45.91 33.05
N GLU A 124 -5.45 -45.12 32.00
CA GLU A 124 -5.88 -45.69 30.71
C GLU A 124 -4.69 -46.35 30.01
N ALA A 125 -4.65 -47.67 30.08
CA ALA A 125 -3.70 -48.49 29.33
C ALA A 125 -3.75 -48.11 27.85
N VAL A 126 -2.58 -47.74 27.30
CA VAL A 126 -2.39 -47.57 25.86
C VAL A 126 -2.59 -48.95 25.21
N ALA A 127 -3.83 -49.25 24.81
CA ALA A 127 -4.06 -50.32 23.86
C ALA A 127 -3.35 -49.91 22.57
N SER A 128 -2.33 -50.66 22.17
CA SER A 128 -1.61 -50.44 20.91
C SER A 128 -2.60 -50.55 19.76
N ARG A 129 -3.15 -49.43 19.30
CA ARG A 129 -3.96 -49.38 18.09
C ARG A 129 -3.02 -49.30 16.90
N SER A 130 -2.68 -50.45 16.35
CA SER A 130 -2.15 -50.56 15.00
C SER A 130 -3.30 -50.33 14.00
N ALA A 131 -3.73 -49.08 13.83
CA ALA A 131 -4.55 -48.64 12.69
C ALA A 131 -4.51 -47.10 12.58
N PRO A 132 -4.35 -46.53 11.38
CA PRO A 132 -4.37 -45.08 11.19
C PRO A 132 -5.79 -44.53 11.42
N PRO A 133 -5.98 -43.38 12.07
CA PRO A 133 -7.32 -42.80 12.20
C PRO A 133 -7.76 -42.22 10.86
N ALA A 134 -8.89 -42.72 10.36
CA ALA A 134 -9.62 -42.11 9.27
C ALA A 134 -10.22 -40.77 9.73
N GLY A 135 -9.90 -39.69 8.99
CA GLY A 135 -10.66 -38.44 8.91
C GLY A 135 -11.23 -37.86 10.20
N GLY A 136 -10.44 -37.06 10.92
CA GLY A 136 -10.97 -36.17 11.95
C GLY A 136 -11.81 -35.06 11.31
N ALA A 137 -13.12 -35.07 11.56
CA ALA A 137 -14.01 -33.99 11.17
C ALA A 137 -13.77 -32.75 12.05
N VAL A 138 -13.28 -31.68 11.43
CA VAL A 138 -13.18 -30.36 12.06
C VAL A 138 -14.60 -29.79 12.15
N ARG A 139 -15.09 -29.56 13.37
CA ARG A 139 -16.31 -28.75 13.61
C ARG A 139 -15.92 -27.44 14.27
N THR A 140 -16.11 -26.35 13.53
CA THR A 140 -16.10 -24.99 14.08
C THR A 140 -17.46 -24.73 14.70
N VAL A 141 -17.49 -24.39 15.99
CA VAL A 141 -18.70 -23.86 16.64
C VAL A 141 -18.71 -22.34 16.40
N ILE A 142 -19.81 -21.86 15.83
CA ILE A 142 -20.11 -20.42 15.65
C ILE A 142 -20.57 -19.85 16.99
#